data_AF-A0A0B7HTN6-F1
#
_entry.id   AF-A0A0B7HTN6-F1
#
_cell.length_a   1.000
_cell.length_b   1.000
_cell.length_c   1.000
_cell.angle_alpha   90.00
_cell.angle_beta   90.00
_cell.angle_gamma   90.00
#
_symmetry.space_group_name_H-M   'P 1'
#
loop_
_entity.id
_entity.type
_entity.pdbx_description
1 polymer ?
#
loop_
_entity_poly.entity_id
_entity_poly.type
_entity_poly.pdbx_seq_one_letter_code
_entity_poly.pdbx_strand_id
1 'polypeptide(L)'
;MIKRTNLSPLRLMTFAQTMKNVKTFLENESDLSGLGLLGVKTEFDDAFDALENAMKPVRKNEHTKTLAELDSERDAIFTGLKQYALSFLNFPDEAKRKSAQRIEAIFESYGKDVTKRAYRDATAIIRNLLSDFEKSENQSHVTALGITQWVAPLKEANEQFDVLHSNRTMEQSKKELGKTQEARDVMQGMFDKLGKAISAMAFVNGEEKYRNLANAINEEVKRALL
;
A
#
# COMPACT_ATOMS: atom_id res chain seq x y z
N MET A 1 -19.53 -13.67 31.64
CA MET A 1 -19.51 -14.04 30.21
C MET A 1 -19.54 -12.83 29.28
N ILE A 2 -19.47 -13.02 27.95
CA ILE A 2 -19.28 -11.93 26.96
C ILE A 2 -20.46 -10.94 27.01
N LYS A 3 -20.15 -9.66 27.21
CA LYS A 3 -21.13 -8.60 27.51
C LYS A 3 -21.66 -7.91 26.26
N ARG A 4 -20.84 -7.82 25.21
CA ARG A 4 -21.17 -7.13 23.96
C ARG A 4 -20.41 -7.76 22.81
N THR A 5 -21.12 -8.10 21.74
CA THR A 5 -20.52 -8.62 20.51
C THR A 5 -20.75 -7.72 19.30
N ASN A 6 -21.75 -6.81 19.34
CA ASN A 6 -21.97 -5.85 18.27
C ASN A 6 -20.87 -4.76 18.26
N LEU A 7 -19.98 -4.86 17.26
CA LEU A 7 -18.89 -3.94 16.97
C LEU A 7 -19.10 -3.18 15.65
N SER A 8 -20.35 -3.07 15.18
CA SER A 8 -20.68 -2.23 14.01
C SER A 8 -20.19 -0.78 14.09
N PRO A 9 -20.09 -0.12 15.28
CA PRO A 9 -19.57 1.25 15.36
C PRO A 9 -18.07 1.38 15.08
N LEU A 10 -17.30 0.28 15.16
CA LEU A 10 -15.86 0.34 14.98
C LEU A 10 -15.49 0.55 13.51
N ARG A 11 -14.55 1.47 13.28
CA ARG A 11 -13.86 1.62 12.00
C ARG A 11 -13.14 0.31 11.65
N LEU A 12 -13.04 -0.01 10.36
CA LEU A 12 -12.49 -1.28 9.86
C LEU A 12 -11.13 -1.64 10.48
N MET A 13 -10.21 -0.67 10.57
CA MET A 13 -8.87 -0.90 11.11
C MET A 13 -8.90 -1.22 12.61
N THR A 14 -9.69 -0.47 13.39
CA THR A 14 -9.90 -0.74 14.82
C THR A 14 -10.57 -2.09 15.04
N PHE A 15 -11.60 -2.41 14.25
CA PHE A 15 -12.30 -3.69 14.30
C PHE A 15 -11.34 -4.87 14.04
N ALA A 16 -10.53 -4.80 12.98
CA ALA A 16 -9.57 -5.86 12.66
C ALA A 16 -8.50 -6.03 13.74
N GLN A 17 -8.02 -4.92 14.33
CA GLN A 17 -7.08 -5.01 15.44
C GLN A 17 -7.70 -5.67 16.68
N THR A 18 -8.96 -5.36 16.98
CA THR A 18 -9.72 -6.03 18.05
C THR A 18 -9.89 -7.52 17.78
N MET A 19 -10.23 -7.92 16.55
CA MET A 19 -10.34 -9.35 16.19
C MET A 19 -9.00 -10.08 16.27
N LYS A 20 -7.90 -9.42 15.89
CA LYS A 20 -6.54 -9.95 16.05
C LYS A 20 -6.22 -10.24 17.51
N ASN A 21 -6.55 -9.31 18.40
CA ASN A 21 -6.31 -9.48 19.84
C ASN A 21 -7.15 -10.65 20.40
N VAL A 22 -8.41 -10.77 19.97
CA VAL A 22 -9.29 -11.91 20.33
C VAL A 22 -8.71 -13.24 19.84
N LYS A 23 -8.20 -13.30 18.61
CA LYS A 23 -7.50 -14.48 18.07
C LYS A 23 -6.31 -14.87 18.95
N THR A 24 -5.48 -13.91 19.34
CA THR A 24 -4.34 -14.15 20.25
C THR A 24 -4.77 -14.64 21.63
N PHE A 25 -5.90 -14.18 22.16
CA PHE A 25 -6.43 -14.71 23.43
C PHE A 25 -6.85 -16.18 23.29
N LEU A 26 -7.47 -16.57 22.18
CA LEU A 26 -7.80 -17.97 21.91
C LEU A 26 -6.55 -18.82 21.75
N GLU A 27 -5.52 -18.34 21.05
CA GLU A 27 -4.24 -19.05 20.89
C GLU A 27 -3.51 -19.29 22.21
N ASN A 28 -3.63 -18.36 23.15
CA ASN A 28 -3.01 -18.46 24.46
C ASN A 28 -3.82 -19.27 25.48
N GLU A 29 -5.03 -19.72 25.13
CA GLU A 29 -5.85 -20.57 25.98
C GLU A 29 -5.37 -22.03 25.89
N SER A 30 -4.85 -22.56 27.00
CA SER A 30 -4.11 -23.83 27.02
C SER A 30 -5.01 -25.06 26.89
N ASP A 31 -6.30 -24.96 27.21
CA ASP A 31 -7.26 -26.07 27.14
C ASP A 31 -8.51 -25.75 26.30
N LEU A 32 -8.32 -25.20 25.11
CA LEU A 32 -9.44 -24.98 24.18
C LEU A 32 -10.24 -26.24 23.84
N SER A 33 -9.59 -27.42 23.89
CA SER A 33 -10.25 -28.71 23.68
C SER A 33 -11.19 -29.05 24.82
N GLY A 34 -10.75 -28.93 26.08
CA GLY A 34 -11.60 -29.14 27.25
C GLY A 34 -12.69 -28.09 27.42
N LEU A 35 -12.51 -26.90 26.83
CA LEU A 35 -13.56 -25.88 26.70
C LEU A 35 -14.52 -26.14 25.53
N GLY A 36 -14.22 -27.11 24.66
CA GLY A 36 -14.97 -27.42 23.43
C GLY A 36 -15.10 -26.24 22.47
N LEU A 37 -14.08 -25.38 22.41
CA LEU A 37 -14.03 -24.19 21.56
C LEU A 37 -13.16 -24.37 20.31
N LEU A 38 -12.47 -25.51 20.16
CA LEU A 38 -11.56 -25.81 19.03
C LEU A 38 -12.20 -25.54 17.66
N GLY A 39 -13.40 -26.07 17.40
CA GLY A 39 -14.07 -25.86 16.10
C GLY A 39 -14.41 -24.40 15.83
N VAL A 40 -14.89 -23.67 16.84
CA VAL A 40 -15.22 -22.25 16.72
C VAL A 40 -13.96 -21.40 16.55
N LYS A 41 -12.84 -21.78 17.17
CA LYS A 41 -11.54 -21.13 16.94
C LYS A 41 -11.10 -21.29 15.48
N THR A 42 -11.17 -22.49 14.92
CA THR A 42 -10.78 -22.71 13.52
C THR A 42 -11.59 -21.83 12.57
N GLU A 43 -12.92 -21.79 12.73
CA GLU A 43 -13.76 -20.91 11.91
C GLU A 43 -13.46 -19.41 12.12
N PHE A 44 -13.11 -19.02 13.35
CA PHE A 44 -12.70 -17.65 13.67
C PHE A 44 -11.39 -17.27 12.99
N ASP A 45 -10.40 -18.16 13.00
CA ASP A 45 -9.11 -17.96 12.35
C ASP A 45 -9.29 -17.81 10.83
N ASP A 46 -10.08 -18.70 10.21
CA ASP A 46 -10.36 -18.65 8.78
C ASP A 46 -11.05 -17.33 8.37
N ALA A 47 -12.03 -16.88 9.16
CA ALA A 47 -12.70 -15.60 8.95
C ALA A 47 -11.76 -14.41 9.12
N PHE A 48 -10.85 -14.48 10.09
CA PHE A 48 -9.86 -13.43 10.33
C PHE A 48 -8.83 -13.34 9.19
N ASP A 49 -8.35 -14.48 8.69
CA ASP A 49 -7.43 -14.54 7.56
C ASP A 49 -8.10 -14.01 6.28
N ALA A 50 -9.38 -14.31 6.07
CA ALA A 50 -10.17 -13.73 4.99
C ALA A 50 -10.27 -12.20 5.11
N LEU A 51 -10.52 -11.67 6.31
CA LEU A 51 -10.57 -10.23 6.58
C LEU A 51 -9.21 -9.55 6.35
N GLU A 52 -8.11 -10.11 6.85
CA GLU A 52 -6.77 -9.58 6.63
C GLU A 52 -6.42 -9.52 5.14
N ASN A 53 -6.75 -10.57 4.39
CA ASN A 53 -6.55 -10.60 2.94
C ASN A 53 -7.38 -9.53 2.23
N ALA A 54 -8.64 -9.34 2.62
CA ALA A 54 -9.51 -8.31 2.07
C ALA A 54 -9.11 -6.88 2.46
N MET A 55 -8.29 -6.71 3.50
CA MET A 55 -7.82 -5.41 4.00
C MET A 55 -6.45 -4.97 3.44
N LYS A 56 -5.65 -5.87 2.87
CA LYS A 56 -4.35 -5.55 2.25
C LYS A 56 -4.40 -4.33 1.30
N PRO A 57 -5.41 -4.16 0.44
CA PRO A 57 -5.52 -2.98 -0.43
C PRO A 57 -5.77 -1.67 0.34
N VAL A 58 -6.53 -1.73 1.44
CA VAL A 58 -6.91 -0.56 2.25
C VAL A 58 -5.72 -0.04 3.05
N ARG A 59 -4.95 -0.94 3.70
CA ARG A 59 -3.76 -0.59 4.50
C ARG A 59 -2.65 0.06 3.66
N LYS A 60 -2.55 -0.29 2.37
CA LYS A 60 -1.56 0.31 1.45
C LYS A 60 -1.89 1.75 1.05
N ASN A 61 -3.18 2.11 1.07
CA ASN A 61 -3.63 3.48 0.75
C ASN A 61 -3.38 4.49 1.89
N GLU A 62 -3.28 4.06 3.15
CA GLU A 62 -3.13 4.96 4.32
C GLU A 62 -1.69 5.45 4.54
N HIS A 63 -0.67 4.87 3.89
CA HIS A 63 0.76 5.16 4.18
C HIS A 63 1.63 5.54 2.98
N THR A 64 1.06 5.87 1.80
CA THR A 64 1.84 6.16 0.59
C THR A 64 1.59 7.59 0.07
N LYS A 65 2.64 8.30 -0.40
CA LYS A 65 2.47 9.49 -1.27
C LYS A 65 1.48 9.15 -2.38
N THR A 66 0.57 10.05 -2.72
CA THR A 66 -0.43 9.75 -3.75
C THR A 66 0.24 9.58 -5.12
N LEU A 67 -0.36 8.80 -6.02
CA LEU A 67 0.16 8.64 -7.39
C LEU A 67 0.32 9.99 -8.10
N ALA A 68 -0.58 10.95 -7.81
CA ALA A 68 -0.54 12.30 -8.37
C ALA A 68 0.64 13.13 -7.83
N GLU A 69 1.01 12.96 -6.56
CA GLU A 69 2.19 13.63 -6.00
C GLU A 69 3.49 13.13 -6.64
N LEU A 70 3.64 11.80 -6.80
CA LEU A 70 4.80 11.23 -7.49
C LEU A 70 4.87 11.63 -8.96
N ASP A 71 3.71 11.70 -9.62
CA ASP A 71 3.60 12.22 -10.99
C ASP A 71 4.09 13.66 -11.08
N SER A 72 3.60 14.53 -10.19
CA SER A 72 3.98 15.94 -10.13
C SER A 72 5.46 16.13 -9.81
N GLU A 73 6.03 15.33 -8.92
CA GLU A 73 7.45 15.35 -8.57
C GLU A 73 8.32 14.93 -9.76
N ARG A 74 7.98 13.82 -10.41
CA ARG A 74 8.65 13.33 -11.62
C ARG A 74 8.59 14.37 -12.75
N ASP A 75 7.43 14.97 -12.97
CA ASP A 75 7.21 15.95 -14.03
C ASP A 75 7.99 17.25 -13.76
N ALA A 76 8.09 17.68 -12.50
CA ALA A 76 8.91 18.81 -12.10
C ALA A 76 10.41 18.54 -12.36
N ILE A 77 10.90 17.36 -11.99
CA ILE A 77 12.31 16.97 -12.24
C ILE A 77 12.59 16.89 -13.74
N PHE A 78 11.71 16.24 -14.52
CA PHE A 78 11.86 16.14 -15.97
C PHE A 78 11.89 17.52 -16.64
N THR A 79 10.96 18.40 -16.25
CA THR A 79 10.88 19.76 -16.79
C THR A 79 12.11 20.58 -16.42
N GLY A 80 12.54 20.51 -15.16
CA GLY A 80 13.73 21.19 -14.66
C GLY A 80 15.00 20.73 -15.37
N LEU A 81 15.18 19.41 -15.55
CA LEU A 81 16.28 18.83 -16.30
C LEU A 81 16.33 19.34 -17.73
N LYS A 82 15.19 19.31 -18.45
CA LYS A 82 15.11 19.80 -19.82
C LYS A 82 15.47 21.28 -19.90
N GLN A 83 14.88 22.12 -19.05
CA GLN A 83 15.16 23.56 -19.02
C GLN A 83 16.64 23.85 -18.70
N TYR A 84 17.19 23.16 -17.71
CA TYR A 84 18.58 23.30 -17.31
C TYR A 84 19.53 22.92 -18.46
N ALA A 85 19.31 21.77 -19.12
CA ALA A 85 20.12 21.33 -20.25
C ALA A 85 20.06 22.31 -21.44
N LEU A 86 18.85 22.76 -21.80
CA LEU A 86 18.63 23.62 -22.96
C LEU A 86 19.05 25.09 -22.71
N SER A 87 19.24 25.49 -21.45
CA SER A 87 19.83 26.80 -21.14
C SER A 87 21.22 26.99 -21.75
N PHE A 88 21.91 25.89 -22.09
CA PHE A 88 23.25 25.91 -22.67
C PHE A 88 23.29 26.14 -24.19
N LEU A 89 22.15 26.18 -24.89
CA LEU A 89 22.11 26.33 -26.36
C LEU A 89 22.73 27.64 -26.86
N ASN A 90 22.64 28.71 -26.06
CA ASN A 90 23.22 30.02 -26.35
C ASN A 90 24.38 30.39 -25.39
N PHE A 91 24.94 29.40 -24.70
CA PHE A 91 26.00 29.63 -23.71
C PHE A 91 27.31 30.10 -24.37
N PRO A 92 28.16 30.94 -23.76
CA PRO A 92 29.37 31.46 -24.41
C PRO A 92 30.38 30.38 -24.86
N ASP A 93 30.46 29.26 -24.14
CA ASP A 93 31.33 28.12 -24.45
C ASP A 93 30.75 27.26 -25.59
N GLU A 94 31.48 27.16 -26.71
CA GLU A 94 31.08 26.41 -27.90
C GLU A 94 30.94 24.90 -27.65
N ALA A 95 31.80 24.29 -26.84
CA ALA A 95 31.72 22.87 -26.53
C ALA A 95 30.47 22.54 -25.71
N LYS A 96 30.08 23.45 -24.79
CA LYS A 96 28.81 23.32 -24.07
C LYS A 96 27.60 23.52 -24.99
N ARG A 97 27.63 24.47 -25.93
CA ARG A 97 26.55 24.62 -26.94
C ARG A 97 26.37 23.36 -27.77
N LYS A 98 27.46 22.77 -28.29
CA LYS A 98 27.40 21.51 -29.06
C LYS A 98 26.85 20.35 -28.23
N SER A 99 27.23 20.27 -26.96
CA SER A 99 26.69 19.27 -26.04
C SER A 99 25.20 19.47 -25.78
N ALA A 100 24.76 20.73 -25.62
CA ALA A 100 23.35 21.07 -25.45
C ALA A 100 22.52 20.71 -26.69
N GLN A 101 23.02 20.97 -27.91
CA GLN A 101 22.38 20.57 -29.17
C GLN A 101 22.23 19.05 -29.28
N ARG A 102 23.24 18.28 -28.85
CA ARG A 102 23.14 16.82 -28.83
C ARG A 102 22.08 16.34 -27.84
N ILE A 103 22.04 16.90 -26.63
CA ILE A 103 21.02 16.57 -25.62
C ILE A 103 19.62 17.01 -26.07
N GLU A 104 19.49 18.15 -26.72
CA GLU A 104 18.24 18.62 -27.33
C GLU A 104 17.70 17.61 -28.34
N ALA A 105 18.53 17.13 -29.26
CA ALA A 105 18.12 16.13 -30.25
C ALA A 105 17.61 14.83 -29.59
N ILE A 106 18.17 14.43 -28.45
CA ILE A 106 17.67 13.28 -27.67
C ILE A 106 16.26 13.60 -27.14
N PHE A 107 16.06 14.75 -26.49
CA PHE A 107 14.73 15.17 -26.02
C PHE A 107 13.70 15.22 -27.15
N GLU A 108 14.08 15.75 -28.31
CA GLU A 108 13.18 15.87 -29.47
C GLU A 108 12.78 14.51 -30.06
N SER A 109 13.65 13.51 -30.00
CA SER A 109 13.37 12.16 -30.50
C SER A 109 12.19 11.47 -29.78
N TYR A 110 11.91 11.88 -28.54
CA TYR A 110 10.79 11.40 -27.74
C TYR A 110 9.50 12.25 -27.87
N GLY A 111 9.54 13.29 -28.70
CA GLY A 111 8.41 14.16 -29.01
C GLY A 111 8.12 15.23 -27.95
N LYS A 112 7.03 15.98 -28.18
CA LYS A 112 6.63 17.12 -27.34
C LYS A 112 5.79 16.68 -26.15
N ASP A 113 5.74 17.55 -25.13
CA ASP A 113 4.86 17.47 -23.97
C ASP A 113 4.83 16.11 -23.25
N VAL A 114 6.00 15.52 -22.97
CA VAL A 114 6.12 14.21 -22.29
C VAL A 114 5.30 14.15 -20.98
N THR A 115 5.32 15.23 -20.19
CA THR A 115 4.58 15.35 -18.92
C THR A 115 3.05 15.38 -19.08
N LYS A 116 2.53 15.62 -20.29
CA LYS A 116 1.08 15.61 -20.56
C LYS A 116 0.59 14.29 -21.16
N ARG A 117 1.50 13.33 -21.40
CA ARG A 117 1.14 12.03 -21.97
C ARG A 117 0.48 11.14 -20.91
N ALA A 118 -0.17 10.08 -21.37
CA ALA A 118 -0.66 9.04 -20.48
C ALA A 118 0.48 8.47 -19.64
N TYR A 119 0.20 8.11 -18.39
CA TYR A 119 1.20 7.68 -17.41
C TYR A 119 2.15 6.59 -17.93
N ARG A 120 1.62 5.56 -18.60
CA ARG A 120 2.46 4.49 -19.17
C ARG A 120 3.40 4.99 -20.25
N ASP A 121 2.92 5.88 -21.10
CA ASP A 121 3.71 6.45 -22.20
C ASP A 121 4.80 7.36 -21.63
N ALA A 122 4.46 8.23 -20.68
CA ALA A 122 5.42 9.10 -20.01
C ALA A 122 6.51 8.28 -19.30
N THR A 123 6.14 7.25 -18.54
CA THR A 123 7.09 6.35 -17.87
C THR A 123 8.02 5.64 -18.85
N ALA A 124 7.49 5.14 -19.97
CA ALA A 124 8.30 4.47 -21.00
C ALA A 124 9.26 5.45 -21.69
N ILE A 125 8.79 6.64 -22.03
CA ILE A 125 9.60 7.69 -22.63
C ILE A 125 10.73 8.11 -21.68
N ILE A 126 10.42 8.42 -20.42
CA ILE A 126 11.43 8.84 -19.44
C ILE A 126 12.48 7.74 -19.24
N ARG A 127 12.06 6.48 -19.15
CA ARG A 127 12.99 5.33 -19.05
C ARG A 127 13.93 5.24 -20.24
N ASN A 128 13.40 5.34 -21.45
CA ASN A 128 14.19 5.24 -22.68
C ASN A 128 15.12 6.45 -22.84
N LEU A 129 14.66 7.65 -22.49
CA LEU A 129 15.47 8.87 -22.48
C LEU A 129 16.64 8.78 -21.50
N LEU A 130 16.41 8.27 -20.30
CA LEU A 130 17.48 8.01 -19.32
C LEU A 130 18.48 6.98 -19.86
N SER A 131 18.01 5.92 -20.53
CA SER A 131 18.88 4.94 -21.18
C SER A 131 19.72 5.57 -22.31
N ASP A 132 19.17 6.50 -23.07
CA ASP A 132 19.91 7.24 -24.09
C ASP A 132 21.00 8.12 -23.47
N PHE A 133 20.76 8.74 -22.32
CA PHE A 133 21.81 9.47 -21.60
C PHE A 133 22.91 8.55 -21.06
N GLU A 134 22.59 7.29 -20.76
CA GLU A 134 23.56 6.31 -20.29
C GLU A 134 24.48 5.78 -21.42
N LYS A 135 24.08 5.91 -22.70
CA LYS A 135 24.89 5.48 -23.85
C LYS A 135 26.26 6.16 -23.88
N SER A 136 27.29 5.39 -24.20
CA SER A 136 28.69 5.84 -24.21
C SER A 136 28.92 7.11 -25.06
N GLU A 137 28.24 7.22 -26.19
CA GLU A 137 28.27 8.38 -27.09
C GLU A 137 27.69 9.67 -26.48
N ASN A 138 26.87 9.58 -25.44
CA ASN A 138 26.19 10.72 -24.82
C ASN A 138 26.76 11.08 -23.43
N GLN A 139 27.49 10.18 -22.78
CA GLN A 139 28.06 10.36 -21.43
C GLN A 139 28.96 11.61 -21.30
N SER A 140 29.76 11.89 -22.32
CA SER A 140 30.62 13.09 -22.34
C SER A 140 29.79 14.38 -22.33
N HIS A 141 28.66 14.41 -23.05
CA HIS A 141 27.74 15.55 -23.08
C HIS A 141 26.97 15.69 -21.76
N VAL A 142 26.49 14.59 -21.20
CA VAL A 142 25.81 14.54 -19.89
C VAL A 142 26.71 15.13 -18.79
N THR A 143 27.98 14.73 -18.79
CA THR A 143 28.99 15.22 -17.84
C THR A 143 29.34 16.69 -18.10
N ALA A 144 29.56 17.07 -19.36
CA ALA A 144 29.95 18.44 -19.73
C ALA A 144 28.88 19.49 -19.37
N LEU A 145 27.61 19.13 -19.44
CA LEU A 145 26.50 19.98 -19.04
C LEU A 145 26.17 19.90 -17.54
N GLY A 146 26.76 18.96 -16.80
CA GLY A 146 26.47 18.77 -15.37
C GLY A 146 25.03 18.29 -15.11
N ILE A 147 24.41 17.60 -16.07
CA ILE A 147 23.02 17.12 -15.93
C ILE A 147 22.91 15.81 -15.16
N THR A 148 24.03 15.16 -14.81
CA THR A 148 24.07 13.93 -14.00
C THR A 148 23.29 14.05 -12.68
N GLN A 149 23.33 15.24 -12.06
CA GLN A 149 22.59 15.54 -10.81
C GLN A 149 21.06 15.48 -10.96
N TRP A 150 20.54 15.53 -12.19
CA TRP A 150 19.11 15.39 -12.49
C TRP A 150 18.74 13.97 -12.93
N VAL A 151 19.67 13.27 -13.60
CA VAL A 151 19.45 11.91 -14.12
C VAL A 151 19.11 10.93 -13.01
N ALA A 152 19.87 10.94 -11.90
CA ALA A 152 19.63 10.03 -10.79
C ALA A 152 18.27 10.27 -10.09
N PRO A 153 17.92 11.51 -9.68
CA PRO A 153 16.59 11.78 -9.13
C PRO A 153 15.44 11.47 -10.09
N LEU A 154 15.59 11.73 -11.39
CA LEU A 154 14.56 11.43 -12.38
C LEU A 154 14.35 9.92 -12.53
N LYS A 155 15.44 9.14 -12.51
CA LYS A 155 15.39 7.67 -12.54
C LYS A 155 14.63 7.13 -11.33
N GLU A 156 15.01 7.57 -10.14
CA GLU A 156 14.36 7.18 -8.89
C GLU A 156 12.87 7.55 -8.89
N ALA A 157 12.51 8.79 -9.23
CA ALA A 157 11.12 9.23 -9.28
C ALA A 157 10.29 8.43 -10.30
N ASN A 158 10.86 8.11 -11.46
CA ASN A 158 10.18 7.31 -12.49
C ASN A 158 9.96 5.85 -12.04
N GLU A 159 10.94 5.24 -11.36
CA GLU A 159 10.83 3.88 -10.81
C GLU A 159 9.81 3.81 -9.67
N GLN A 160 9.83 4.76 -8.73
CA GLN A 160 8.84 4.85 -7.65
C GLN A 160 7.43 5.01 -8.21
N PHE A 161 7.26 5.86 -9.22
CA PHE A 161 5.98 6.04 -9.90
C PHE A 161 5.50 4.75 -10.59
N ASP A 162 6.35 4.06 -11.36
CA ASP A 162 5.98 2.84 -12.09
C ASP A 162 5.54 1.72 -11.15
N VAL A 163 6.28 1.54 -10.05
CA VAL A 163 5.93 0.60 -8.98
C VAL A 163 4.55 0.93 -8.39
N LEU A 164 4.28 2.20 -8.07
CA LEU A 164 3.00 2.60 -7.49
C LEU A 164 1.84 2.48 -8.50
N HIS A 165 2.06 2.87 -9.76
CA HIS A 165 1.06 2.80 -10.81
C HIS A 165 0.68 1.34 -11.14
N SER A 166 1.68 0.46 -11.23
CA SER A 166 1.49 -0.98 -11.45
C SER A 166 0.76 -1.63 -10.28
N ASN A 167 1.16 -1.29 -9.05
CA ASN A 167 0.44 -1.72 -7.84
C ASN A 167 -1.01 -1.26 -7.86
N ARG A 168 -1.28 0.02 -8.14
CA ARG A 168 -2.66 0.53 -8.22
C ARG A 168 -3.48 -0.17 -9.30
N THR A 169 -2.89 -0.47 -10.45
CA THR A 169 -3.56 -1.21 -11.53
C THR A 169 -3.90 -2.63 -11.10
N MET A 170 -2.98 -3.31 -10.41
CA MET A 170 -3.24 -4.64 -9.83
C MET A 170 -4.28 -4.59 -8.69
N GLU A 171 -4.28 -3.56 -7.86
CA GLU A 171 -5.30 -3.39 -6.82
C GLU A 171 -6.67 -3.03 -7.44
N GLN A 172 -6.69 -2.28 -8.54
CA GLN A 172 -7.90 -1.99 -9.31
C GLN A 172 -8.42 -3.21 -10.06
N SER A 173 -7.56 -4.12 -10.52
CA SER A 173 -8.01 -5.39 -11.11
C SER A 173 -8.49 -6.38 -10.05
N LYS A 174 -8.00 -6.27 -8.81
CA LYS A 174 -8.48 -7.01 -7.62
C LYS A 174 -9.68 -6.34 -6.93
N LYS A 175 -10.18 -5.23 -7.47
CA LYS A 175 -11.29 -4.46 -6.89
C LYS A 175 -12.61 -5.20 -7.09
N GLU A 176 -12.77 -6.30 -6.38
CA GLU A 176 -14.09 -6.78 -6.01
C GLU A 176 -14.63 -5.85 -4.94
N LEU A 177 -15.19 -4.73 -5.40
CA LEU A 177 -16.00 -3.81 -4.60
C LEU A 177 -17.06 -4.64 -3.87
N GLY A 178 -16.90 -4.83 -2.56
CA GLY A 178 -17.79 -5.63 -1.72
C GLY A 178 -17.06 -6.58 -0.78
N LYS A 179 -15.93 -7.17 -1.19
CA LYS A 179 -15.24 -8.21 -0.40
C LYS A 179 -14.76 -7.76 0.97
N THR A 180 -14.31 -6.51 1.13
CA THR A 180 -13.88 -6.01 2.45
C THR A 180 -15.05 -5.83 3.40
N GLN A 181 -16.20 -5.35 2.91
CA GLN A 181 -17.40 -5.19 3.74
C GLN A 181 -18.01 -6.56 4.05
N GLU A 182 -18.08 -7.44 3.06
CA GLU A 182 -18.53 -8.83 3.23
C GLU A 182 -17.65 -9.57 4.23
N ALA A 183 -16.31 -9.50 4.11
CA ALA A 183 -15.40 -10.12 5.06
C ALA A 183 -15.53 -9.52 6.47
N ARG A 184 -15.78 -8.21 6.58
CA ARG A 184 -16.07 -7.56 7.87
C ARG A 184 -17.36 -8.11 8.48
N ASP A 185 -18.41 -8.28 7.68
CA ASP A 185 -19.70 -8.76 8.15
C ASP A 185 -19.65 -10.25 8.52
N VAL A 186 -18.92 -11.07 7.76
CA VAL A 186 -18.61 -12.46 8.10
C VAL A 186 -17.83 -12.53 9.42
N MET A 187 -16.79 -11.71 9.58
CA MET A 187 -16.01 -11.66 10.81
C MET A 187 -16.85 -11.22 12.02
N GLN A 188 -17.74 -10.24 11.84
CA GLN A 188 -18.68 -9.81 12.87
C GLN A 188 -19.63 -10.95 13.27
N GLY A 189 -20.19 -11.68 12.30
CA GLY A 189 -21.00 -12.86 12.56
C GLY A 189 -20.22 -13.97 13.29
N MET A 190 -18.95 -14.13 12.98
CA MET A 190 -18.08 -15.11 13.64
C MET A 190 -17.75 -14.72 15.08
N PHE A 191 -17.57 -13.43 15.35
CA PHE A 191 -17.41 -12.93 16.72
C PHE A 191 -18.70 -13.10 17.55
N ASP A 192 -19.87 -12.87 16.95
CA ASP A 192 -21.16 -13.17 17.58
C ASP A 192 -21.30 -14.66 17.90
N LYS A 193 -20.90 -15.55 16.97
CA LYS A 193 -20.89 -17.00 17.18
C LYS A 193 -19.95 -17.41 18.31
N LEU A 194 -18.74 -16.84 18.37
CA LEU A 194 -17.78 -17.08 19.45
C LEU A 194 -18.36 -16.70 20.82
N GLY A 195 -18.97 -15.52 20.94
CA GLY A 195 -19.58 -15.08 22.19
C GLY A 195 -20.71 -16.00 22.67
N LYS A 196 -21.53 -16.52 21.74
CA LYS A 196 -22.58 -17.51 22.03
C LYS A 196 -21.99 -18.85 22.45
N ALA A 197 -20.96 -19.34 21.76
CA ALA A 197 -20.30 -20.60 22.08
C ALA A 197 -19.68 -20.59 23.48
N ILE A 198 -18.91 -19.55 23.82
CA ILE A 198 -18.35 -19.36 25.17
C ILE A 198 -19.47 -19.37 26.21
N SER A 199 -20.58 -18.69 25.91
CA SER A 199 -21.70 -18.58 26.84
C SER A 199 -22.43 -19.90 27.07
N ALA A 200 -22.69 -20.65 26.00
CA ALA A 200 -23.33 -21.96 26.07
C ALA A 200 -22.44 -22.99 26.80
N MET A 201 -21.15 -23.00 26.48
CA MET A 201 -20.20 -23.97 27.06
C MET A 201 -19.92 -23.69 28.55
N ALA A 202 -19.89 -22.42 28.95
CA ALA A 202 -19.81 -22.03 30.36
C ALA A 202 -21.07 -22.41 31.15
N PHE A 203 -22.26 -22.28 30.56
CA PHE A 203 -23.51 -22.72 31.19
C PHE A 203 -23.52 -24.23 31.44
N VAL A 204 -23.02 -25.04 30.50
CA VAL A 204 -23.01 -26.50 30.61
C VAL A 204 -21.87 -27.02 31.51
N ASN A 205 -20.67 -26.43 31.40
CA ASN A 205 -19.45 -26.99 31.99
C ASN A 205 -18.94 -26.23 33.24
N GLY A 206 -19.66 -25.20 33.66
CA GLY A 206 -19.33 -24.31 34.77
C GLY A 206 -18.55 -23.07 34.33
N GLU A 207 -18.98 -21.90 34.80
CA GLU A 207 -18.49 -20.59 34.35
C GLU A 207 -17.02 -20.31 34.70
N GLU A 208 -16.51 -20.90 35.79
CA GLU A 208 -15.15 -20.71 36.28
C GLU A 208 -14.09 -20.94 35.19
N LYS A 209 -14.29 -22.01 34.40
CA LYS A 209 -13.36 -22.41 33.34
C LYS A 209 -13.24 -21.40 32.19
N TYR A 210 -14.24 -20.54 32.00
CA TYR A 210 -14.31 -19.59 30.87
C TYR A 210 -14.06 -18.14 31.32
N ARG A 211 -13.94 -17.90 32.62
CA ARG A 211 -13.93 -16.55 33.20
C ARG A 211 -12.77 -15.69 32.68
N ASN A 212 -11.56 -16.25 32.62
CA ASN A 212 -10.37 -15.52 32.22
C ASN A 212 -10.45 -15.08 30.76
N LEU A 213 -10.74 -16.01 29.84
CA LEU A 213 -10.94 -15.72 28.42
C LEU A 213 -12.07 -14.70 28.20
N ALA A 214 -13.21 -14.89 28.87
CA ALA A 214 -14.34 -13.97 28.74
C ALA A 214 -14.02 -12.56 29.25
N ASN A 215 -13.25 -12.42 30.34
CA ASN A 215 -12.83 -11.14 30.87
C ASN A 215 -11.84 -10.44 29.94
N ALA A 216 -10.87 -11.15 29.36
CA ALA A 216 -9.92 -10.61 28.39
C ALA A 216 -10.64 -10.03 27.16
N ILE A 217 -11.59 -10.80 26.58
CA ILE A 217 -12.39 -10.36 25.44
C ILE A 217 -13.24 -9.13 25.81
N ASN A 218 -13.89 -9.14 26.98
CA ASN A 218 -14.72 -8.03 27.44
C ASN A 218 -13.91 -6.73 27.62
N GLU A 219 -12.72 -6.80 28.19
CA GLU A 219 -11.85 -5.63 28.35
C GLU A 219 -11.34 -5.09 27.02
N GLU A 220 -10.99 -5.98 26.08
CA GLU A 220 -10.60 -5.57 24.73
C GLU A 220 -11.75 -4.87 23.98
N VAL A 221 -12.95 -5.47 23.99
CA VAL A 221 -14.14 -4.86 23.39
C VAL A 221 -14.45 -3.50 24.01
N LYS A 222 -14.35 -3.40 25.34
CA LYS A 222 -14.56 -2.14 26.05
C LYS A 222 -13.57 -1.07 25.59
N ARG A 223 -12.28 -1.42 25.50
CA ARG A 223 -11.22 -0.49 25.04
C ARG A 223 -11.43 -0.03 23.61
N ALA A 224 -11.85 -0.93 22.73
CA ALA A 224 -12.06 -0.61 21.31
C ALA A 224 -13.23 0.36 21.08
N LEU A 225 -14.23 0.35 21.97
CA LEU A 225 -15.45 1.15 21.86
C LEU A 225 -15.38 2.50 22.61
N LEU A 226 -14.29 2.79 23.31
CA LEU A 226 -14.00 4.09 23.93
C LEU A 226 -13.48 5.08 22.89
#